data_AF-J9CX74-F1
#
_entry.id   AF-J9CX74-F1
#
_cell.length_a   1.000
_cell.length_b   1.000
_cell.length_c   1.000
_cell.angle_alpha   90.00
_cell.angle_beta   90.00
_cell.angle_gamma   90.00
#
_symmetry.space_group_name_H-M   'P 1'
#
loop_
_entity.id
_entity.type
_entity.pdbx_description
1 polymer ?
#
loop_
_entity_poly.entity_id
_entity_poly.type
_entity_poly.pdbx_seq_one_letter_code
_entity_poly.pdbx_strand_id
1 'polypeptide(L)'
;MTDLTILIAVIALALWPLTFLVLRIRHERKKRRERLERMTQEELEDIETEDLVATVLRSIGCQPETNEEGHIVFKYQGDDFYIAVEDEARFIMIWNPWWASISIDNPALPYLKEIVNLANLNSLVTTVYTADESEKNVGLHSKCSTLFTPKEGPLDEYLKVLLDHFFAAHDFIKENMQQLSKAAAEGTPQERTKVKGFAAYQENSVPLTEEKK
;
A
#
# COMPACT_ATOMS: atom_id res chain seq x y z
N MET A 1 -18.31 -40.47 36.18
CA MET A 1 -18.83 -39.08 36.12
C MET A 1 -17.85 -38.07 36.69
N THR A 2 -17.14 -38.40 37.78
CA THR A 2 -16.13 -37.55 38.44
C THR A 2 -14.95 -37.14 37.54
N ASP A 3 -14.43 -38.04 36.70
CA ASP A 3 -13.27 -37.72 35.84
C ASP A 3 -13.60 -36.71 34.74
N LEU A 4 -14.81 -36.78 34.17
CA LEU A 4 -15.26 -35.82 33.16
C LEU A 4 -15.41 -34.41 33.78
N THR A 5 -15.95 -34.31 34.99
CA THR A 5 -16.07 -33.04 35.70
C THR A 5 -14.72 -32.45 36.08
N ILE A 6 -13.74 -33.28 36.45
CA ILE A 6 -12.38 -32.82 36.76
C ILE A 6 -11.70 -32.32 35.49
N LEU A 7 -11.84 -33.03 34.36
CA LEU A 7 -11.28 -32.60 33.07
C LEU A 7 -11.83 -31.24 32.62
N ILE A 8 -13.14 -31.04 32.72
CA ILE A 8 -13.79 -29.76 32.38
C ILE A 8 -13.28 -28.63 33.29
N ALA A 9 -13.13 -28.89 34.59
CA ALA A 9 -12.63 -27.90 35.54
C ALA A 9 -11.19 -27.47 35.23
N VAL A 10 -10.32 -28.42 34.83
CA VAL A 10 -8.93 -28.14 34.44
C VAL A 10 -8.86 -27.28 33.16
N ILE A 11 -9.68 -27.60 32.14
CA ILE A 11 -9.74 -26.81 30.90
C ILE A 11 -10.25 -25.39 31.17
N ALA A 12 -11.29 -25.24 32.00
CA ALA A 12 -11.83 -23.93 32.37
C ALA A 12 -10.79 -23.07 33.10
N LEU A 13 -10.04 -23.66 34.04
CA LEU A 13 -8.95 -22.99 34.75
C LEU A 13 -7.80 -22.58 33.83
N ALA A 14 -7.49 -23.39 32.81
CA ALA A 14 -6.43 -23.09 31.84
C ALA A 14 -6.83 -21.99 30.84
N LEU A 15 -8.10 -21.89 30.45
CA LEU A 15 -8.60 -20.89 29.50
C LEU A 15 -8.92 -19.52 30.15
N TRP A 16 -9.17 -19.50 31.46
CA TRP A 16 -9.51 -18.26 32.19
C TRP A 16 -8.46 -17.14 32.08
N PRO A 17 -7.15 -17.40 32.22
CA PRO A 17 -6.12 -16.37 32.05
C PRO A 17 -6.05 -15.84 30.61
N LEU A 18 -6.26 -16.69 29.61
CA LEU A 18 -6.24 -16.31 28.20
C LEU A 18 -7.43 -15.41 27.85
N THR A 19 -8.63 -15.77 28.31
CA THR A 19 -9.84 -14.95 28.12
C THR A 19 -9.73 -13.62 28.84
N PHE A 20 -9.19 -13.60 30.06
CA PHE A 20 -8.91 -12.36 30.80
C PHE A 20 -7.87 -11.48 30.09
N LEU A 21 -6.80 -12.08 29.54
CA LEU A 21 -5.80 -11.36 28.76
C LEU A 21 -6.42 -10.73 27.50
N VAL A 22 -7.24 -11.48 26.76
CA VAL A 22 -7.95 -10.98 25.58
C VAL A 22 -8.92 -9.85 25.94
N LEU A 23 -9.68 -9.98 27.03
CA LEU A 23 -10.57 -8.93 27.52
C LEU A 23 -9.80 -7.67 27.94
N ARG A 24 -8.67 -7.83 28.63
CA ARG A 24 -7.79 -6.71 29.01
C ARG A 24 -7.23 -6.01 27.77
N ILE A 25 -6.78 -6.76 26.77
CA ILE A 25 -6.31 -6.20 25.49
C ILE A 25 -7.44 -5.44 24.79
N ARG A 26 -8.66 -6.01 24.73
CA ARG A 26 -9.82 -5.33 24.13
C ARG A 26 -10.21 -4.06 24.90
N HIS A 27 -10.17 -4.10 26.22
CA HIS A 27 -10.48 -2.95 27.07
C HIS A 27 -9.43 -1.83 26.89
N GLU A 28 -8.14 -2.17 26.88
CA GLU A 28 -7.05 -1.22 26.62
C GLU A 28 -7.21 -0.57 25.24
N ARG A 29 -7.50 -1.37 24.20
CA ARG A 29 -7.77 -0.89 22.84
C ARG A 29 -8.97 0.05 22.80
N LYS A 30 -10.07 -0.31 23.49
CA LYS A 30 -11.28 0.53 23.58
C LYS A 30 -10.98 1.87 24.27
N LYS A 31 -10.25 1.85 25.38
CA LYS A 31 -9.87 3.04 26.14
C LYS A 31 -8.94 3.97 25.35
N ARG A 32 -8.02 3.42 24.54
CA ARG A 32 -7.18 4.23 23.63
C ARG A 32 -8.02 4.90 22.55
N ARG A 33 -8.96 4.18 21.95
CA ARG A 33 -9.88 4.74 20.95
C ARG A 33 -10.74 5.88 21.54
N GLU A 34 -11.35 5.67 22.69
CA GLU A 34 -12.12 6.70 23.41
C GLU A 34 -11.25 7.89 23.89
N ARG A 35 -9.93 7.71 23.99
CA ARG A 35 -9.00 8.81 24.30
C ARG A 35 -8.72 9.63 23.03
N LEU A 36 -8.47 8.95 21.91
CA LEU A 36 -8.30 9.58 20.60
C LEU A 36 -9.55 10.38 20.19
N GLU A 37 -10.73 9.82 20.42
CA GLU A 37 -12.02 10.50 20.16
C GLU A 37 -12.27 11.73 21.05
N ARG A 38 -11.55 11.86 22.18
CA ARG A 38 -11.69 12.97 23.14
C ARG A 38 -10.52 13.96 23.11
N MET A 39 -9.55 13.77 22.23
CA MET A 39 -8.40 14.67 22.14
C MET A 39 -8.82 16.02 21.56
N THR A 40 -8.30 17.08 22.15
CA THR A 40 -8.48 18.44 21.66
C THR A 40 -7.60 18.71 20.44
N GLN A 41 -7.92 19.74 19.67
CA GLN A 41 -7.20 20.05 18.42
C GLN A 41 -5.74 20.44 18.63
N GLU A 42 -5.38 20.99 19.79
CA GLU A 42 -3.98 21.25 20.21
C GLU A 42 -3.25 19.94 20.55
N GLU A 43 -3.88 19.02 21.28
CA GLU A 43 -3.27 17.71 21.60
C GLU A 43 -3.05 16.83 20.36
N LEU A 44 -3.86 17.01 19.32
CA LEU A 44 -3.70 16.36 18.00
C LEU A 44 -2.56 16.97 17.16
N GLU A 45 -2.09 18.18 17.49
CA GLU A 45 -0.88 18.77 16.90
C GLU A 45 0.40 18.18 17.50
N ASP A 46 0.36 17.71 18.76
CA ASP A 46 1.53 17.13 19.43
C ASP A 46 1.75 15.63 19.17
N ILE A 47 0.79 14.95 18.54
CA ILE A 47 0.96 13.52 18.18
C ILE A 47 1.96 13.39 17.02
N GLU A 48 2.94 12.52 17.21
CA GLU A 48 3.88 12.11 16.17
C GLU A 48 3.15 11.41 15.01
N THR A 49 3.53 11.74 13.77
CA THR A 49 2.86 11.20 12.58
C THR A 49 2.93 9.67 12.53
N GLU A 50 4.02 9.08 13.01
CA GLU A 50 4.17 7.62 13.12
C GLU A 50 3.10 6.98 14.02
N ASP A 51 2.91 7.54 15.22
CA ASP A 51 1.92 7.08 16.19
C ASP A 51 0.49 7.22 15.65
N LEU A 52 0.23 8.30 14.92
CA LEU A 52 -1.05 8.53 14.25
C LEU A 52 -1.31 7.45 13.19
N VAL A 53 -0.36 7.23 12.28
CA VAL A 53 -0.45 6.20 11.22
C VAL A 53 -0.64 4.82 11.83
N ALA A 54 0.19 4.44 12.80
CA ALA A 54 0.10 3.14 13.46
C ALA A 54 -1.25 2.94 14.16
N THR A 55 -1.83 4.00 14.73
CA THR A 55 -3.16 3.94 15.36
C THR A 55 -4.27 3.74 14.34
N VAL A 56 -4.22 4.46 13.21
CA VAL A 56 -5.19 4.31 12.13
C VAL A 56 -5.08 2.93 11.46
N LEU A 57 -3.86 2.44 11.20
CA LEU A 57 -3.65 1.08 10.68
C LEU A 57 -4.28 0.02 11.59
N ARG A 58 -4.13 0.14 12.91
CA ARG A 58 -4.76 -0.77 13.87
C ARG A 58 -6.28 -0.65 13.88
N SER A 59 -6.85 0.54 13.64
CA SER A 59 -8.30 0.73 13.59
C SER A 59 -8.92 0.07 12.35
N ILE A 60 -8.21 0.04 11.23
CA ILE A 60 -8.64 -0.62 9.99
C ILE A 60 -8.35 -2.14 9.96
N GLY A 61 -7.76 -2.68 11.04
CA GLY A 61 -7.54 -4.12 11.22
C GLY A 61 -6.14 -4.62 10.86
N CYS A 62 -5.20 -3.72 10.54
CA CYS A 62 -3.80 -4.06 10.30
C CYS A 62 -3.02 -4.25 11.60
N GLN A 63 -1.87 -4.92 11.49
CA GLN A 63 -0.91 -5.09 12.57
C GLN A 63 0.42 -4.43 12.16
N PRO A 64 0.56 -3.11 12.37
CA PRO A 64 1.77 -2.39 11.99
C PRO A 64 2.93 -2.67 12.96
N GLU A 65 4.10 -2.85 12.38
CA GLU A 65 5.38 -3.00 13.06
C GLU A 65 6.39 -1.99 12.49
N THR A 66 7.43 -1.65 13.24
CA THR A 66 8.51 -0.79 12.73
C THR A 66 9.68 -1.68 12.34
N ASN A 67 10.19 -1.53 11.11
CA ASN A 67 11.33 -2.30 10.62
C ASN A 67 12.68 -1.65 11.05
N GLU A 68 13.79 -2.26 10.65
CA GLU A 68 15.15 -1.78 10.96
C GLU A 68 15.46 -0.39 10.35
N GLU A 69 14.75 -0.01 9.29
CA GLU A 69 14.90 1.29 8.60
C GLU A 69 14.00 2.39 9.19
N GLY A 70 13.21 2.07 10.23
CA GLY A 70 12.26 3.02 10.83
C GLY A 70 10.92 3.13 10.08
N HIS A 71 10.71 2.33 9.03
CA HIS A 71 9.45 2.31 8.29
C HIS A 71 8.37 1.49 9.00
N ILE A 72 7.12 1.94 8.92
CA ILE A 72 5.95 1.22 9.43
C ILE A 72 5.54 0.16 8.40
N VAL A 73 5.82 -1.11 8.67
CA VAL A 73 5.46 -2.25 7.82
C VAL A 73 4.14 -2.87 8.27
N PHE A 74 3.31 -3.29 7.31
CA PHE A 74 2.02 -3.93 7.60
C PHE A 74 1.52 -4.73 6.40
N LYS A 75 0.56 -5.64 6.65
CA LYS A 75 -0.21 -6.31 5.60
C LYS A 75 -1.60 -5.72 5.45
N TYR A 76 -2.05 -5.57 4.22
CA TYR A 76 -3.41 -5.14 3.90
C TYR A 76 -3.94 -5.93 2.71
N GLN A 77 -5.10 -6.59 2.88
CA GLN A 77 -5.71 -7.50 1.89
C GLN A 77 -4.79 -8.63 1.34
N GLY A 78 -3.73 -8.97 2.07
CA GLY A 78 -2.78 -10.02 1.69
C GLY A 78 -1.43 -9.51 1.20
N ASP A 79 -1.38 -8.26 0.74
CA ASP A 79 -0.18 -7.62 0.22
C ASP A 79 0.63 -6.92 1.33
N ASP A 80 1.95 -6.89 1.14
CA ASP A 80 2.91 -6.24 2.04
C ASP A 80 3.07 -4.76 1.68
N PHE A 81 2.94 -3.90 2.68
CA PHE A 81 3.12 -2.47 2.57
C PHE A 81 4.13 -1.96 3.58
N TYR A 82 4.76 -0.83 3.27
CA TYR A 82 5.44 -0.02 4.27
C TYR A 82 5.09 1.45 4.11
N ILE A 83 5.18 2.20 5.21
CA ILE A 83 5.02 3.64 5.24
C ILE A 83 6.31 4.26 5.77
N ALA A 84 6.92 5.13 4.96
CA ALA A 84 7.94 6.05 5.42
C ALA A 84 7.27 7.37 5.83
N VAL A 85 7.64 7.89 6.99
CA VAL A 85 7.15 9.15 7.54
C VAL A 85 8.25 10.20 7.36
N GLU A 86 7.87 11.41 6.94
CA GLU A 86 8.82 12.53 6.83
C GLU A 86 9.04 13.17 8.21
N ASP A 87 10.30 13.44 8.57
CA ASP A 87 10.68 13.89 9.92
C ASP A 87 10.16 15.31 10.27
N GLU A 88 10.05 16.19 9.27
CA GLU A 88 9.74 17.62 9.46
C GLU A 88 8.32 18.00 9.03
N ALA A 89 7.59 17.08 8.39
CA ALA A 89 6.27 17.34 7.84
C ALA A 89 5.33 16.16 8.07
N ARG A 90 4.03 16.41 8.16
CA ARG A 90 3.01 15.35 8.27
C ARG A 90 2.77 14.59 6.96
N PHE A 91 3.78 14.49 6.10
CA PHE A 91 3.71 13.71 4.88
C PHE A 91 4.11 12.27 5.15
N ILE A 92 3.36 11.36 4.54
CA ILE A 92 3.66 9.94 4.54
C ILE A 92 3.82 9.46 3.11
N MET A 93 4.71 8.48 2.93
CA MET A 93 4.90 7.77 1.69
C MET A 93 4.52 6.31 1.89
N ILE A 94 3.39 5.92 1.32
CA ILE A 94 2.90 4.54 1.33
C ILE A 94 3.53 3.83 0.14
N TRP A 95 4.14 2.68 0.39
CA TRP A 95 4.74 1.82 -0.61
C TRP A 95 4.15 0.43 -0.57
N ASN A 96 3.91 -0.11 -1.76
CA ASN A 96 3.66 -1.53 -1.98
C ASN A 96 4.77 -2.05 -2.90
N PRO A 97 5.89 -2.51 -2.32
CA PRO A 97 7.01 -2.98 -3.10
C PRO A 97 6.69 -4.35 -3.71
N TRP A 98 7.24 -4.60 -4.90
CA TRP A 98 7.25 -5.92 -5.53
C TRP A 98 5.91 -6.65 -5.59
N TRP A 99 4.81 -5.93 -5.83
CA TRP A 99 3.47 -6.52 -5.86
C TRP A 99 3.21 -7.39 -7.09
N ALA A 100 4.04 -7.27 -8.13
CA ALA A 100 4.04 -8.15 -9.28
C ALA A 100 5.44 -8.27 -9.92
N SER A 101 5.61 -9.32 -10.71
CA SER A 101 6.78 -9.52 -11.56
C SER A 101 6.36 -9.94 -12.96
N ILE A 102 7.12 -9.50 -13.96
CA ILE A 102 6.88 -9.80 -15.37
C ILE A 102 8.15 -10.39 -15.95
N SER A 103 8.05 -11.57 -16.59
CA SER A 103 9.18 -12.18 -17.28
C SER A 103 9.71 -11.30 -18.41
N ILE A 104 11.04 -11.26 -18.58
CA ILE A 104 11.66 -10.58 -19.72
C ILE A 104 11.22 -11.17 -21.07
N ASP A 105 10.77 -12.43 -21.07
CA ASP A 105 10.28 -13.13 -22.27
C ASP A 105 8.78 -12.86 -22.53
N ASN A 106 8.12 -12.03 -21.71
CA ASN A 106 6.72 -11.71 -21.90
C ASN A 106 6.52 -10.86 -23.17
N PRO A 107 5.66 -11.28 -24.12
CA PRO A 107 5.48 -10.58 -25.39
C PRO A 107 4.87 -9.17 -25.23
N ALA A 108 4.19 -8.89 -24.12
CA ALA A 108 3.63 -7.58 -23.81
C ALA A 108 4.62 -6.65 -23.10
N LEU A 109 5.80 -7.13 -22.68
CA LEU A 109 6.81 -6.32 -21.99
C LEU A 109 7.21 -5.03 -22.74
N PRO A 110 7.35 -5.02 -24.09
CA PRO A 110 7.66 -3.79 -24.83
C PRO A 110 6.62 -2.67 -24.68
N TYR A 111 5.43 -2.97 -24.17
CA TYR A 111 4.33 -2.02 -23.94
C TYR A 111 4.16 -1.62 -22.47
N LEU A 112 4.97 -2.18 -21.57
CA LEU A 112 4.84 -1.96 -20.12
C LEU A 112 4.95 -0.48 -19.77
N LYS A 113 5.88 0.24 -20.41
CA LYS A 113 6.08 1.68 -20.18
C LYS A 113 4.82 2.47 -20.50
N GLU A 114 4.18 2.22 -21.64
CA GLU A 114 2.95 2.90 -22.05
C GLU A 114 1.81 2.58 -21.09
N ILE A 115 1.65 1.32 -20.68
CA ILE A 115 0.61 0.91 -19.73
C ILE A 115 0.80 1.60 -18.37
N VAL A 116 2.02 1.57 -17.83
CA VAL A 116 2.35 2.23 -16.55
C VAL A 116 2.12 3.73 -16.64
N ASN A 117 2.53 4.38 -17.73
CA ASN A 117 2.29 5.80 -17.94
C ASN A 117 0.79 6.14 -18.00
N LEU A 118 -0.03 5.28 -18.63
CA LEU A 118 -1.48 5.45 -18.65
C LEU A 118 -2.11 5.25 -17.28
N ALA A 119 -1.64 4.27 -16.51
CA ALA A 119 -2.08 4.05 -15.14
C ALA A 119 -1.78 5.28 -14.27
N ASN A 120 -0.52 5.75 -14.32
CA ASN A 120 -0.05 6.88 -13.52
C ASN A 120 -0.72 8.21 -13.90
N LEU A 121 -1.15 8.37 -15.15
CA LEU A 121 -1.89 9.56 -15.58
C LEU A 121 -3.27 9.67 -14.93
N ASN A 122 -3.90 8.53 -14.62
CA ASN A 122 -5.29 8.45 -14.19
C ASN A 122 -5.44 7.98 -12.73
N SER A 123 -4.35 7.89 -11.98
CA SER A 123 -4.32 7.33 -10.63
C SER A 123 -3.59 8.25 -9.64
N LEU A 124 -4.02 8.20 -8.38
CA LEU A 124 -3.29 8.78 -7.23
C LEU A 124 -2.03 7.99 -6.89
N VAL A 125 -1.98 6.72 -7.31
CA VAL A 125 -0.85 5.81 -7.09
C VAL A 125 0.06 5.85 -8.30
N THR A 126 1.35 6.03 -8.05
CA THR A 126 2.38 5.96 -9.08
C THR A 126 3.04 4.60 -9.05
N THR A 127 2.93 3.85 -10.14
CA THR A 127 3.68 2.61 -10.35
C THR A 127 5.01 2.91 -11.03
N VAL A 128 6.07 2.27 -10.52
CA VAL A 128 7.41 2.23 -11.11
C VAL A 128 7.84 0.78 -11.27
N TYR A 129 8.85 0.52 -12.08
CA TYR A 129 9.36 -0.82 -12.30
C TYR A 129 10.88 -0.86 -12.33
N THR A 130 11.44 -1.98 -11.87
CA THR A 130 12.88 -2.22 -11.79
C THR A 130 13.21 -3.55 -12.45
N ALA A 131 14.27 -3.58 -13.26
CA ALA A 131 14.77 -4.83 -13.82
C ALA A 131 15.52 -5.63 -12.75
N ASP A 132 15.24 -6.93 -12.69
CA ASP A 132 15.99 -7.92 -11.93
C ASP A 132 16.74 -8.80 -12.93
N GLU A 133 18.01 -8.44 -13.17
CA GLU A 133 18.87 -9.17 -14.11
C GLU A 133 19.15 -10.61 -13.63
N SER A 134 19.08 -10.86 -12.31
CA SER A 134 19.37 -12.17 -11.74
C SER A 134 18.22 -13.14 -11.96
N GLU A 135 16.99 -12.70 -11.72
CA GLU A 135 15.78 -13.50 -11.85
C GLU A 135 15.14 -13.41 -13.26
N LYS A 136 15.76 -12.68 -14.19
CA LYS A 136 15.23 -12.46 -15.55
C LYS A 136 13.79 -11.95 -15.56
N ASN A 137 13.48 -11.04 -14.64
CA ASN A 137 12.14 -10.49 -14.46
C ASN A 137 12.20 -8.97 -14.27
N VAL A 138 11.06 -8.31 -14.43
CA VAL A 138 10.83 -6.91 -14.09
C VAL A 138 9.87 -6.88 -12.91
N GLY A 139 10.30 -6.31 -11.78
CA GLY A 139 9.47 -6.10 -10.59
C GLY A 139 8.70 -4.80 -10.68
N LEU A 140 7.41 -4.83 -10.34
CA LEU A 140 6.54 -3.66 -10.24
C LEU A 140 6.39 -3.22 -8.78
N HIS A 141 6.44 -1.92 -8.57
CA HIS A 141 6.29 -1.28 -7.26
C HIS A 141 5.32 -0.12 -7.39
N SER A 142 4.52 0.11 -6.37
CA SER A 142 3.58 1.22 -6.35
C SER A 142 3.85 2.09 -5.14
N LYS A 143 3.68 3.41 -5.30
CA LYS A 143 3.77 4.37 -4.20
C LYS A 143 2.68 5.43 -4.26
N CYS A 144 2.35 5.98 -3.10
CA CYS A 144 1.50 7.14 -2.95
C CYS A 144 2.07 8.04 -1.85
N SER A 145 2.13 9.35 -2.09
CA SER A 145 2.55 10.34 -1.11
C SER A 145 1.36 11.21 -0.74
N THR A 146 1.15 11.43 0.55
CA THR A 146 0.03 12.27 1.00
C THR A 146 0.30 12.97 2.32
N LEU A 147 -0.44 14.05 2.57
CA LEU A 147 -0.54 14.66 3.90
C LEU A 147 -1.42 13.79 4.79
N PHE A 148 -0.96 13.52 6.01
CA PHE A 148 -1.66 12.70 6.98
C PHE A 148 -1.78 13.43 8.31
N THR A 149 -2.84 14.23 8.43
CA THR A 149 -3.09 15.08 9.60
C THR A 149 -4.48 14.81 10.18
N PRO A 150 -4.65 14.84 11.51
CA PRO A 150 -5.93 14.54 12.17
C PRO A 150 -7.08 15.49 11.81
N LYS A 151 -6.81 16.59 11.11
CA LYS A 151 -7.80 17.61 10.73
C LYS A 151 -8.54 17.31 9.42
N GLU A 152 -8.05 16.38 8.59
CA GLU A 152 -8.54 16.16 7.21
C GLU A 152 -9.81 15.30 7.13
N GLY A 153 -10.32 14.76 8.26
CA GLY A 153 -11.52 13.93 8.30
C GLY A 153 -11.28 12.54 8.91
N PRO A 154 -12.18 11.57 8.68
CA PRO A 154 -12.03 10.21 9.21
C PRO A 154 -10.82 9.52 8.56
N LEU A 155 -9.68 9.54 9.25
CA LEU A 155 -8.40 9.04 8.73
C LEU A 155 -8.40 7.54 8.41
N ASP A 156 -9.26 6.77 9.05
CA ASP A 156 -9.43 5.34 8.81
C ASP A 156 -10.09 5.05 7.46
N GLU A 157 -11.13 5.80 7.12
CA GLU A 157 -11.74 5.75 5.79
C GLU A 157 -10.78 6.30 4.73
N TYR A 158 -10.13 7.42 5.03
CA TYR A 158 -9.14 8.04 4.15
C TYR A 158 -8.00 7.08 3.79
N LEU A 159 -7.38 6.43 4.78
CA LEU A 159 -6.28 5.50 4.56
C LEU A 159 -6.74 4.25 3.79
N LYS A 160 -7.94 3.73 4.06
CA LYS A 160 -8.52 2.63 3.26
C LYS A 160 -8.67 3.02 1.80
N VAL A 161 -9.24 4.20 1.53
CA VAL A 161 -9.38 4.70 0.16
C VAL A 161 -8.02 4.78 -0.53
N LEU A 162 -6.99 5.31 0.13
CA LEU A 162 -5.63 5.34 -0.44
C LEU A 162 -5.10 3.95 -0.74
N LEU A 163 -5.23 3.00 0.18
CA LEU A 163 -4.79 1.61 -0.01
C LEU A 163 -5.56 0.90 -1.13
N ASP A 164 -6.87 1.14 -1.23
CA ASP A 164 -7.71 0.56 -2.29
C ASP A 164 -7.31 1.07 -3.68
N HIS A 165 -6.81 2.30 -3.80
CA HIS A 165 -6.29 2.82 -5.07
C HIS A 165 -5.03 2.07 -5.56
N PHE A 166 -4.26 1.42 -4.68
CA PHE A 166 -3.15 0.56 -5.11
C PHE A 166 -3.69 -0.62 -5.91
N PHE A 167 -4.68 -1.33 -5.38
CA PHE A 167 -5.28 -2.48 -6.07
C PHE A 167 -5.96 -2.07 -7.38
N ALA A 168 -6.66 -0.94 -7.40
CA ALA A 168 -7.24 -0.41 -8.64
C ALA A 168 -6.16 -0.16 -9.72
N ALA A 169 -4.99 0.39 -9.33
CA ALA A 169 -3.87 0.57 -10.24
C ALA A 169 -3.27 -0.78 -10.68
N HIS A 170 -3.13 -1.74 -9.76
CA HIS A 170 -2.63 -3.08 -10.07
C HIS A 170 -3.52 -3.81 -11.07
N ASP A 171 -4.83 -3.79 -10.85
CA ASP A 171 -5.81 -4.45 -11.71
C ASP A 171 -5.81 -3.83 -13.09
N PHE A 172 -5.78 -2.50 -13.19
CA PHE A 172 -5.65 -1.80 -14.48
C PHE A 172 -4.41 -2.27 -15.26
N ILE A 173 -3.25 -2.34 -14.60
CA ILE A 173 -2.01 -2.77 -15.25
C ILE A 173 -2.08 -4.25 -15.65
N LYS A 174 -2.56 -5.13 -14.75
CA LYS A 174 -2.70 -6.57 -14.98
C LYS A 174 -3.63 -6.85 -16.17
N GLU A 175 -4.78 -6.19 -16.22
CA GLU A 175 -5.75 -6.35 -17.30
C GLU A 175 -5.19 -5.92 -18.66
N ASN A 176 -4.53 -4.76 -18.72
CA ASN A 176 -3.91 -4.27 -19.96
C ASN A 176 -2.78 -5.20 -20.44
N MET A 177 -1.92 -5.68 -19.52
CA MET A 177 -0.86 -6.63 -19.85
C MET A 177 -1.41 -7.97 -20.37
N GLN A 178 -2.49 -8.47 -19.77
CA GLN A 178 -3.15 -9.70 -20.22
C GLN A 178 -3.79 -9.55 -21.60
N GLN A 179 -4.45 -8.41 -21.87
CA GLN A 179 -5.06 -8.14 -23.18
C GLN A 179 -4.00 -8.10 -24.29
N LEU A 180 -2.88 -7.40 -24.07
CA LEU A 180 -1.80 -7.34 -25.04
C LEU A 180 -1.10 -8.69 -25.24
N SER A 181 -0.94 -9.47 -24.17
CA SER A 181 -0.37 -10.82 -24.26
C SER A 181 -1.23 -11.74 -25.12
N LYS A 182 -2.56 -11.67 -25.00
CA LYS A 182 -3.50 -12.43 -25.82
C LYS A 182 -3.46 -12.02 -27.30
N ALA A 183 -3.49 -10.72 -27.58
CA ALA A 183 -3.43 -10.21 -28.94
C ALA A 183 -2.10 -10.55 -29.65
N ALA A 184 -0.98 -10.51 -28.92
CA ALA A 184 0.31 -10.94 -29.44
C ALA A 184 0.34 -12.43 -29.79
N ALA A 185 -0.32 -13.28 -28.99
CA ALA A 185 -0.47 -14.70 -29.28
C ALA A 185 -1.40 -14.98 -30.47
N GLU A 186 -2.39 -14.13 -30.70
CA GLU A 186 -3.36 -14.24 -31.80
C GLU A 186 -2.87 -13.63 -33.14
N GLY A 187 -1.67 -13.01 -33.16
CA GLY A 187 -1.07 -12.45 -34.37
C GLY A 187 -1.73 -11.16 -34.86
N THR A 188 -2.52 -10.50 -34.02
CA THR A 188 -3.26 -9.29 -34.36
C THR A 188 -2.34 -8.07 -34.26
N PRO A 189 -2.12 -7.29 -35.34
CA PRO A 189 -1.32 -6.07 -35.25
C PRO A 189 -2.04 -5.07 -34.36
N GLN A 190 -1.46 -4.77 -33.20
CA GLN A 190 -2.05 -3.86 -32.22
C GLN A 190 -1.37 -2.49 -32.27
N GLU A 191 -2.17 -1.44 -32.41
CA GLU A 191 -1.69 -0.07 -32.39
C GLU A 191 -1.20 0.28 -30.97
N ARG A 192 0.00 0.85 -30.85
CA ARG A 192 0.54 1.31 -29.57
C ARG A 192 -0.42 2.29 -28.92
N THR A 193 -0.80 2.03 -27.66
CA THR A 193 -1.65 2.95 -26.89
C THR A 193 -0.92 4.27 -26.67
N LYS A 194 -1.42 5.35 -27.28
CA LYS A 194 -0.82 6.70 -27.15
C LYS A 194 -1.33 7.40 -25.88
N VAL A 195 -0.39 7.85 -25.05
CA VAL A 195 -0.69 8.64 -23.84
C VAL A 195 -1.07 10.07 -24.23
N LYS A 196 -2.35 10.43 -24.10
CA LYS A 196 -2.87 11.72 -24.58
C LYS A 196 -2.52 12.93 -23.69
N GLY A 197 -2.35 12.73 -22.38
CA GLY A 197 -2.26 13.82 -21.40
C GLY A 197 -1.04 14.75 -21.52
N PHE A 198 0.04 14.30 -22.16
CA PHE A 198 1.32 15.03 -22.21
C PHE A 198 1.52 15.87 -23.48
N ALA A 199 0.62 15.77 -24.47
CA ALA A 199 0.81 16.41 -25.77
C ALA A 199 0.78 17.95 -25.72
N ALA A 200 0.07 18.55 -24.76
CA ALA A 200 -0.14 19.99 -24.67
C ALA A 200 1.12 20.81 -24.31
N TYR A 201 2.19 20.16 -23.86
CA TYR A 201 3.38 20.84 -23.31
C TYR A 201 4.66 20.62 -24.13
N GLN A 202 4.56 19.92 -25.27
CA GLN A 202 5.74 19.60 -26.09
C GLN A 202 6.38 20.82 -26.75
N GLU A 203 5.59 21.81 -27.15
CA GLU A 203 6.05 22.98 -27.91
C GLU A 203 7.08 23.84 -27.15
N ASN A 204 7.05 23.80 -25.81
CA ASN A 204 7.96 24.56 -24.95
C ASN A 204 9.06 23.71 -24.30
N SER A 205 9.20 22.45 -24.69
CA SER A 205 10.21 21.55 -24.10
C SER A 205 11.56 21.69 -24.80
N VAL A 206 12.65 21.77 -24.01
CA VAL A 206 14.02 21.75 -24.54
C VAL A 206 14.49 20.30 -24.58
N PRO A 207 14.88 19.76 -25.74
CA PRO A 207 15.44 18.42 -25.83
C PRO A 207 16.72 18.32 -24.97
N LEU A 208 16.85 17.23 -24.22
CA LEU A 208 18.11 16.90 -23.57
C LEU A 208 19.15 16.63 -24.67
N THR A 209 20.17 17.47 -24.76
CA THR A 209 21.26 17.30 -25.72
C THR A 209 22.16 16.16 -25.26
N GLU A 210 22.50 15.25 -26.17
CA GLU A 210 23.60 14.31 -25.93
C GLU A 210 24.91 15.11 -25.85
N GLU A 211 25.45 15.26 -24.64
CA GLU A 211 26.85 15.65 -24.51
C GLU A 211 27.69 14.51 -25.09
N LYS A 212 28.21 14.73 -26.31
CA LYS A 212 29.23 13.85 -26.89
C LYS A 212 30.46 13.88 -25.98
N LYS A 213 30.64 12.84 -25.18
CA LYS A 213 31.93 12.49 -24.59
C LYS A 213 32.86 11.92 -25.65
#